data_AF-A0A741TYR7-F1
#
_entry.id   AF-A0A741TYR7-F1
#
_cell.length_a   1.000
_cell.length_b   1.000
_cell.length_c   1.000
_cell.angle_alpha   90.00
_cell.angle_beta   90.00
_cell.angle_gamma   90.00
#
_symmetry.space_group_name_H-M   'P 1'
#
loop_
_entity.id
_entity.type
_entity.pdbx_description
1 polymer ?
#
loop_
_entity_poly.entity_id
_entity_poly.type
_entity_poly.pdbx_seq_one_letter_code
_entity_poly.pdbx_strand_id
1 'polypeptide(L)'
;MSSDADAHKVGLIPVTLMVSGNIMGSGVFLLPANLAATGGIAIYGWLVTIIGALALSMVYAKMSSLDPSPGGSYAYARRCFGPFLGYQTNVLYWLACWIGNIAMVVIGVGYLSYFFPILKDPLVLTLTCVAVLWIFVLLNIVGPKMITRVQAVATVLALVPIVGIAVFGWFWFKGETYMAAWNVSGMNTFGAIQSTLNVTLWSFIGVESASVAAGVVKNPKRNVPIATIGGVLIAAVCYVLSTTAIMGMIPNAALRVSASPFGDAARMALGDTAGAIVSFCAAAGCLGSLGGWTLLAGQTAKAAADDGLFPPIFARVNKAGTPVAGLLIVGVLMTIFQLSSMSPNAAKEFGLVSSVSVIFTLVPYLYTCAALLLLGHGHFGKARPLYLLITFVAFVYCIWAVIGSGAKEVMWSFVTLMVITALYALNYNRIHKNPYPLDAPVKQD
;
A
#
# COMPACT_ATOMS: atom_id res chain seq x y z
N MET A 1 6.42 0.55 35.24
CA MET A 1 5.36 0.75 34.23
C MET A 1 5.84 0.66 32.77
N SER A 2 7.15 0.56 32.46
CA SER A 2 7.67 0.49 31.07
C SER A 2 7.87 -0.93 30.50
N SER A 3 7.90 -1.98 31.32
CA SER A 3 8.19 -3.36 30.85
C SER A 3 7.02 -4.01 30.10
N ASP A 4 5.78 -3.80 30.55
CA ASP A 4 4.58 -4.40 29.94
C ASP A 4 4.18 -3.70 28.63
N ALA A 5 4.40 -2.39 28.52
CA ALA A 5 4.10 -1.62 27.31
C ALA A 5 4.98 -2.03 26.11
N ASP A 6 6.17 -2.60 26.37
CA ASP A 6 7.08 -3.12 25.35
C ASP A 6 6.78 -4.58 24.96
N ALA A 7 6.08 -5.35 25.81
CA ALA A 7 5.85 -6.78 25.60
C ALA A 7 5.01 -7.08 24.34
N HIS A 8 4.11 -6.17 23.99
CA HIS A 8 3.16 -6.30 22.87
C HIS A 8 3.59 -5.53 21.60
N LYS A 9 4.71 -4.80 21.64
CA LYS A 9 5.23 -4.07 20.47
C LYS A 9 5.97 -4.98 19.49
N VAL A 10 6.03 -4.53 18.24
CA VAL A 10 6.60 -5.27 17.10
C VAL A 10 8.06 -4.88 16.88
N GLY A 11 8.93 -5.87 16.67
CA GLY A 11 10.35 -5.67 16.40
C GLY A 11 10.66 -5.22 14.96
N LEU A 12 11.94 -4.97 14.68
CA LEU A 12 12.38 -4.44 13.38
C LEU A 12 12.04 -5.37 12.19
N ILE A 13 12.34 -6.67 12.31
CA ILE A 13 12.19 -7.61 11.18
C ILE A 13 10.72 -7.74 10.74
N PRO A 14 9.74 -8.00 11.63
CA PRO A 14 8.34 -8.07 11.21
C PRO A 14 7.82 -6.74 10.62
N VAL A 15 8.28 -5.59 11.11
CA VAL A 15 7.86 -4.28 10.55
C VAL A 15 8.46 -4.05 9.16
N THR A 16 9.72 -4.45 8.94
CA THR A 16 10.36 -4.36 7.62
C THR A 16 9.66 -5.28 6.62
N LEU A 17 9.34 -6.50 7.04
CA LEU A 17 8.58 -7.45 6.22
C LEU A 17 7.12 -7.03 6.01
N MET A 18 6.51 -6.32 6.95
CA MET A 18 5.20 -5.70 6.76
C MET A 18 5.26 -4.62 5.68
N VAL A 19 6.29 -3.77 5.67
CA VAL A 19 6.49 -2.76 4.62
C VAL A 19 6.68 -3.44 3.27
N SER A 20 7.64 -4.36 3.13
CA SER A 20 7.87 -5.05 1.84
C SER A 20 6.66 -5.88 1.42
N GLY A 21 5.98 -6.53 2.37
CA GLY A 21 4.80 -7.35 2.12
C GLY A 21 3.60 -6.53 1.65
N ASN A 22 3.36 -5.36 2.24
CA ASN A 22 2.30 -4.45 1.79
C ASN A 22 2.60 -3.82 0.43
N ILE A 23 3.87 -3.50 0.17
CA ILE A 23 4.33 -2.97 -1.11
C ILE A 23 4.15 -4.00 -2.22
N MET A 24 4.69 -5.20 -2.03
CA MET A 24 4.72 -6.25 -3.06
C MET A 24 3.35 -6.89 -3.26
N GLY A 25 2.65 -7.18 -2.15
CA GLY A 25 1.28 -7.68 -2.10
C GLY A 25 0.93 -8.66 -3.22
N SER A 26 -0.18 -8.37 -3.89
CA SER A 26 -0.62 -9.06 -5.10
C SER A 26 0.09 -8.60 -6.37
N GLY A 27 0.54 -7.34 -6.41
CA GLY A 27 1.03 -6.70 -7.63
C GLY A 27 2.30 -7.33 -8.19
N VAL A 28 3.20 -7.80 -7.32
CA VAL A 28 4.51 -8.33 -7.74
C VAL A 28 4.42 -9.45 -8.77
N PHE A 29 3.44 -10.34 -8.61
CA PHE A 29 3.30 -11.52 -9.47
C PHE A 29 2.75 -11.20 -10.87
N LEU A 30 2.07 -10.07 -11.02
CA LEU A 30 1.43 -9.64 -12.28
C LEU A 30 2.23 -8.58 -13.04
N LEU A 31 3.22 -7.94 -12.40
CA LEU A 31 4.07 -6.93 -13.02
C LEU A 31 4.70 -7.38 -14.35
N PRO A 32 5.26 -8.60 -14.50
CA PRO A 32 5.83 -9.02 -15.77
C PRO A 32 4.81 -9.03 -16.93
N ALA A 33 3.58 -9.49 -16.68
CA ALA A 33 2.52 -9.50 -17.69
C ALA A 33 2.10 -8.08 -18.09
N ASN A 34 1.89 -7.20 -17.10
CA ASN A 34 1.51 -5.82 -17.34
C ASN A 34 2.58 -5.07 -18.15
N LEU A 35 3.85 -5.24 -17.76
CA LEU A 35 4.98 -4.58 -18.42
C LEU A 35 5.32 -5.20 -19.77
N ALA A 36 4.93 -6.46 -20.03
CA ALA A 36 5.11 -7.08 -21.34
C ALA A 36 4.30 -6.37 -22.44
N ALA A 37 3.26 -5.61 -22.10
CA ALA A 37 2.57 -4.76 -23.07
C ALA A 37 3.45 -3.61 -23.58
N THR A 38 4.48 -3.21 -22.83
CA THR A 38 5.45 -2.19 -23.23
C THR A 38 6.76 -2.80 -23.74
N GLY A 39 7.27 -3.83 -23.06
CA GLY A 39 8.50 -4.53 -23.41
C GLY A 39 9.68 -4.22 -22.47
N GLY A 40 10.87 -4.71 -22.84
CA GLY A 40 12.10 -4.59 -22.04
C GLY A 40 12.56 -3.14 -21.75
N ILE A 41 12.09 -2.16 -22.52
CA ILE A 41 12.30 -0.72 -22.28
C ILE A 41 11.72 -0.26 -20.93
N ALA A 42 10.82 -1.06 -20.33
CA ALA A 42 10.30 -0.85 -18.98
C ALA A 42 11.39 -0.71 -17.90
N ILE A 43 12.62 -1.20 -18.16
CA ILE A 43 13.77 -0.98 -17.25
C ILE A 43 14.07 0.50 -16.99
N TYR A 44 13.83 1.38 -17.98
CA TYR A 44 13.98 2.83 -17.78
C TYR A 44 12.86 3.40 -16.92
N GLY A 45 11.64 2.89 -17.05
CA GLY A 45 10.54 3.22 -16.14
C GLY A 45 10.85 2.78 -14.71
N TRP A 46 11.42 1.58 -14.51
CA TRP A 46 11.87 1.14 -13.20
C TRP A 46 12.91 2.06 -12.57
N LEU A 47 13.90 2.52 -13.34
CA LEU A 47 14.92 3.45 -12.82
C LEU A 47 14.27 4.74 -12.29
N VAL A 48 13.37 5.34 -13.08
CA VAL A 48 12.64 6.55 -12.68
C VAL A 48 11.78 6.29 -11.44
N THR A 49 11.02 5.19 -11.43
CA THR A 49 10.15 4.81 -10.32
C THR A 49 10.94 4.56 -9.04
N ILE A 50 12.07 3.85 -9.09
CA ILE A 50 12.88 3.53 -7.91
C ILE A 50 13.48 4.81 -7.30
N ILE A 51 13.97 5.74 -8.12
CA ILE A 51 14.50 7.01 -7.63
C ILE A 51 13.43 7.77 -6.85
N GLY A 52 12.21 7.85 -7.40
CA GLY A 52 11.09 8.51 -6.73
C GLY A 52 10.60 7.78 -5.47
N ALA A 53 10.49 6.45 -5.52
CA ALA A 53 10.09 5.63 -4.38
C ALA A 53 11.12 5.71 -3.23
N LEU A 54 12.42 5.69 -3.54
CA LEU A 54 13.48 5.88 -2.55
C LEU A 54 13.43 7.28 -1.96
N ALA A 55 13.22 8.32 -2.77
CA ALA A 55 13.05 9.67 -2.28
C ALA A 55 11.87 9.78 -1.30
N LEU A 56 10.72 9.21 -1.64
CA LEU A 56 9.55 9.17 -0.76
C LEU A 56 9.82 8.35 0.51
N SER A 57 10.54 7.23 0.42
CA SER A 57 10.94 6.43 1.59
C SER A 57 11.83 7.22 2.54
N MET A 58 12.75 8.04 2.00
CA MET A 58 13.63 8.90 2.80
C MET A 58 12.85 10.03 3.47
N VAL A 59 11.82 10.58 2.80
CA VAL A 59 10.90 11.55 3.41
C VAL A 59 10.21 10.92 4.63
N TYR A 60 9.60 9.73 4.47
CA TYR A 60 8.94 9.03 5.58
C TYR A 60 9.91 8.62 6.69
N ALA A 61 11.09 8.15 6.33
CA ALA A 61 12.12 7.77 7.29
C ALA A 61 12.59 8.98 8.11
N LYS A 62 12.83 10.14 7.47
CA LYS A 62 13.20 11.35 8.20
C LYS A 62 12.04 11.85 9.05
N MET A 63 10.83 11.93 8.49
CA MET A 63 9.66 12.44 9.21
C MET A 63 9.35 11.61 10.45
N SER A 64 9.36 10.28 10.35
CA SER A 64 9.15 9.37 11.48
C SER A 64 10.29 9.38 12.52
N SER A 65 11.52 9.71 12.11
CA SER A 65 12.61 9.91 13.07
C SER A 65 12.44 11.19 13.91
N LEU A 66 11.90 12.25 13.29
CA LEU A 66 11.61 13.52 13.96
C LEU A 66 10.38 13.38 14.86
N ASP A 67 9.33 12.78 14.31
CA ASP A 67 8.05 12.57 14.97
C ASP A 67 7.53 11.14 14.75
N PRO A 68 7.78 10.21 15.69
CA PRO A 68 7.29 8.83 15.63
C PRO A 68 5.83 8.72 16.12
N SER A 69 4.98 9.68 15.77
CA SER A 69 3.57 9.68 16.20
C SER A 69 2.77 8.55 15.54
N PRO A 70 1.87 7.87 16.28
CA PRO A 70 0.93 6.90 15.69
C PRO A 70 0.08 7.54 14.58
N GLY A 71 -0.24 6.77 13.53
CA GLY A 71 -1.03 7.26 12.40
C GLY A 71 -0.19 7.93 11.29
N GLY A 72 1.11 8.16 11.50
CA GLY A 72 2.05 8.57 10.45
C GLY A 72 1.59 9.82 9.71
N SER A 73 1.27 9.69 8.42
CA SER A 73 0.82 10.77 7.55
C SER A 73 -0.33 11.60 8.13
N TYR A 74 -1.28 10.96 8.84
CA TYR A 74 -2.33 11.66 9.58
C TYR A 74 -1.77 12.64 10.59
N ALA A 75 -0.86 12.17 11.44
CA ALA A 75 -0.25 12.97 12.50
C ALA A 75 0.58 14.10 11.91
N TYR A 76 1.30 13.83 10.81
CA TYR A 76 2.14 14.83 10.14
C TYR A 76 1.28 15.94 9.53
N ALA A 77 0.23 15.58 8.77
CA ALA A 77 -0.72 16.53 8.20
C ALA A 77 -1.40 17.37 9.28
N ARG A 78 -1.80 16.74 10.40
CA ARG A 78 -2.38 17.45 11.53
C ARG A 78 -1.43 18.46 12.15
N ARG A 79 -0.14 18.10 12.32
CA ARG A 79 0.86 19.00 12.90
C ARG A 79 1.19 20.19 12.00
N CYS A 80 1.28 20.00 10.69
CA CYS A 80 1.66 21.08 9.79
C CYS A 80 0.49 21.95 9.33
N PHE A 81 -0.72 21.37 9.19
CA PHE A 81 -1.87 22.06 8.60
C PHE A 81 -3.11 22.13 9.51
N GLY A 82 -3.05 21.53 10.70
CA GLY A 82 -4.14 21.56 11.66
C GLY A 82 -5.21 20.47 11.46
N PRO A 83 -6.32 20.55 12.21
CA PRO A 83 -7.28 19.44 12.36
C PRO A 83 -7.99 19.04 11.06
N PHE A 84 -8.24 19.99 10.15
CA PHE A 84 -8.97 19.72 8.91
C PHE A 84 -8.20 18.78 7.97
N LEU A 85 -6.94 19.09 7.65
CA LEU A 85 -6.14 18.22 6.79
C LEU A 85 -5.69 16.95 7.51
N GLY A 86 -5.61 16.95 8.85
CA GLY A 86 -5.55 15.71 9.63
C GLY A 86 -6.78 14.82 9.35
N TYR A 87 -7.98 15.33 9.56
CA TYR A 87 -9.23 14.61 9.27
C TYR A 87 -9.28 14.07 7.84
N GLN A 88 -8.99 14.93 6.84
CA GLN A 88 -8.98 14.53 5.43
C GLN A 88 -7.99 13.39 5.16
N THR A 89 -6.76 13.50 5.67
CA THR A 89 -5.72 12.47 5.51
C THR A 89 -6.17 11.13 6.08
N ASN A 90 -6.76 11.13 7.28
CA ASN A 90 -7.27 9.91 7.89
C ASN A 90 -8.40 9.28 7.07
N VAL A 91 -9.41 10.05 6.67
CA VAL A 91 -10.56 9.50 5.94
C VAL A 91 -10.11 8.86 4.62
N LEU A 92 -9.28 9.56 3.84
CA LEU A 92 -8.74 9.05 2.58
C LEU A 92 -7.93 7.78 2.78
N TYR A 93 -6.98 7.81 3.71
CA TYR A 93 -6.07 6.69 3.94
C TYR A 93 -6.78 5.49 4.56
N TRP A 94 -7.70 5.72 5.49
CA TRP A 94 -8.54 4.68 6.07
C TRP A 94 -9.39 3.97 5.00
N LEU A 95 -10.05 4.74 4.12
CA LEU A 95 -10.77 4.19 2.96
C LEU A 95 -9.84 3.39 2.06
N ALA A 96 -8.67 3.94 1.71
CA ALA A 96 -7.68 3.25 0.88
C ALA A 96 -7.28 1.89 1.46
N CYS A 97 -7.02 1.82 2.77
CA CYS A 97 -6.58 0.60 3.44
C CYS A 97 -7.62 -0.53 3.31
N TRP A 98 -8.87 -0.31 3.71
CA TRP A 98 -9.85 -1.40 3.73
C TRP A 98 -10.47 -1.68 2.36
N ILE A 99 -10.57 -0.69 1.46
CA ILE A 99 -11.03 -0.93 0.08
C ILE A 99 -10.00 -1.80 -0.65
N GLY A 100 -8.69 -1.53 -0.47
CA GLY A 100 -7.62 -2.31 -1.07
C GLY A 100 -7.63 -3.80 -0.65
N ASN A 101 -8.09 -4.10 0.58
CA ASN A 101 -8.20 -5.49 1.05
C ASN A 101 -9.18 -6.34 0.26
N ILE A 102 -10.21 -5.74 -0.34
CA ILE A 102 -11.20 -6.48 -1.14
C ILE A 102 -10.55 -7.01 -2.42
N ALA A 103 -9.74 -6.17 -3.10
CA ALA A 103 -8.94 -6.64 -4.23
C ALA A 103 -7.90 -7.68 -3.78
N MET A 104 -7.25 -7.45 -2.63
CA MET A 104 -6.22 -8.35 -2.10
C MET A 104 -6.77 -9.76 -1.78
N VAL A 105 -7.95 -9.85 -1.16
CA VAL A 105 -8.56 -11.15 -0.82
C VAL A 105 -9.01 -11.90 -2.07
N VAL A 106 -9.61 -11.21 -3.04
CA VAL A 106 -10.06 -11.81 -4.30
C VAL A 106 -8.86 -12.39 -5.06
N ILE A 107 -7.75 -11.66 -5.16
CA ILE A 107 -6.55 -12.15 -5.84
C ILE A 107 -5.92 -13.30 -5.05
N GLY A 108 -5.80 -13.18 -3.72
CA GLY A 108 -5.20 -14.22 -2.87
C GLY A 108 -5.96 -15.55 -2.92
N VAL A 109 -7.29 -15.51 -2.80
CA VAL A 109 -8.15 -16.70 -2.95
C VAL A 109 -8.19 -17.18 -4.41
N GLY A 110 -8.09 -16.26 -5.37
CA GLY A 110 -7.95 -16.58 -6.79
C GLY A 110 -6.74 -17.46 -7.08
N TYR A 111 -5.59 -17.21 -6.46
CA TYR A 111 -4.42 -18.09 -6.56
C TYR A 111 -4.66 -19.49 -5.97
N LEU A 112 -5.46 -19.61 -4.91
CA LEU A 112 -5.84 -20.90 -4.33
C LEU A 112 -6.77 -21.72 -5.25
N SER A 113 -7.40 -21.09 -6.24
CA SER A 113 -8.21 -21.79 -7.24
C SER A 113 -7.40 -22.74 -8.13
N TYR A 114 -6.07 -22.60 -8.13
CA TYR A 114 -5.15 -23.58 -8.71
C TYR A 114 -5.30 -24.96 -8.06
N PHE A 115 -5.43 -24.99 -6.73
CA PHE A 115 -5.58 -26.23 -5.94
C PHE A 115 -7.03 -26.64 -5.78
N PHE A 116 -7.92 -25.66 -5.65
CA PHE A 116 -9.34 -25.87 -5.42
C PHE A 116 -10.15 -25.20 -6.54
N PRO A 117 -10.34 -25.86 -7.70
CA PRO A 117 -11.04 -25.26 -8.85
C PRO A 117 -12.44 -24.75 -8.55
N ILE A 118 -13.09 -25.27 -7.50
CA ILE A 118 -14.40 -24.79 -7.01
C ILE A 118 -14.39 -23.30 -6.62
N LEU A 119 -13.23 -22.73 -6.28
CA LEU A 119 -13.07 -21.31 -5.99
C LEU A 119 -13.21 -20.40 -7.23
N LYS A 120 -13.33 -20.97 -8.43
CA LYS A 120 -13.66 -20.21 -9.66
C LYS A 120 -15.14 -19.87 -9.76
N ASP A 121 -16.00 -20.59 -9.03
CA ASP A 121 -17.41 -20.22 -8.92
C ASP A 121 -17.53 -18.91 -8.12
N PRO A 122 -18.18 -17.85 -8.67
CA PRO A 122 -18.24 -16.54 -8.03
C PRO A 122 -18.89 -16.54 -6.64
N LEU A 123 -19.88 -17.40 -6.40
CA LEU A 123 -20.54 -17.49 -5.10
C LEU A 123 -19.60 -18.12 -4.08
N VAL A 124 -18.98 -19.26 -4.41
CA VAL A 124 -18.01 -19.92 -3.53
C VAL A 124 -16.79 -19.02 -3.26
N LEU A 125 -16.29 -18.32 -4.28
CA LEU A 125 -15.22 -17.33 -4.13
C LEU A 125 -15.60 -16.26 -3.12
N THR A 126 -16.77 -15.65 -3.29
CA THR A 126 -17.24 -14.55 -2.42
C THR A 126 -17.36 -15.01 -0.97
N LEU A 127 -17.99 -16.16 -0.73
CA LEU A 127 -18.14 -16.72 0.62
C LEU A 127 -16.77 -17.05 1.25
N THR A 128 -15.84 -17.59 0.46
CA THR A 128 -14.47 -17.87 0.90
C THR A 128 -13.73 -16.57 1.24
N CYS A 129 -13.85 -15.53 0.41
CA CYS A 129 -13.29 -14.21 0.67
C CYS A 129 -13.82 -13.62 1.98
N VAL A 130 -15.13 -13.68 2.24
CA VAL A 130 -15.71 -13.22 3.51
C VAL A 130 -15.12 -13.99 4.69
N ALA A 131 -15.03 -15.32 4.61
CA ALA A 131 -14.44 -16.14 5.67
C ALA A 131 -12.97 -15.75 5.94
N VAL A 132 -12.17 -15.59 4.88
CA VAL A 132 -10.75 -15.20 4.98
C VAL A 132 -10.60 -13.78 5.53
N LEU A 133 -11.40 -12.81 5.09
CA LEU A 133 -11.42 -11.45 5.63
C LEU A 133 -11.62 -11.48 7.15
N TRP A 134 -12.61 -12.24 7.62
CA TRP A 134 -12.88 -12.35 9.06
C TRP A 134 -11.77 -13.06 9.83
N ILE A 135 -11.12 -14.08 9.26
CA ILE A 135 -9.93 -14.69 9.86
C ILE A 135 -8.85 -13.62 10.13
N PHE A 136 -8.55 -12.76 9.16
CA PHE A 136 -7.52 -11.73 9.33
C PHE A 136 -7.96 -10.56 10.21
N VAL A 137 -9.25 -10.23 10.26
CA VAL A 137 -9.81 -9.30 11.27
C VAL A 137 -9.63 -9.86 12.67
N LEU A 138 -9.94 -11.15 12.89
CA LEU A 138 -9.77 -11.81 14.19
C LEU A 138 -8.30 -11.91 14.59
N LEU A 139 -7.39 -12.21 13.66
CA LEU A 139 -5.94 -12.19 13.91
C LEU A 139 -5.44 -10.80 14.31
N ASN A 140 -6.01 -9.73 13.71
CA ASN A 140 -5.74 -8.35 14.11
C ASN A 140 -6.28 -8.03 15.51
N ILE A 141 -7.44 -8.57 15.89
CA ILE A 141 -8.04 -8.41 17.23
C ILE A 141 -7.18 -9.08 18.32
N VAL A 142 -6.56 -10.24 18.01
CA VAL A 142 -5.58 -10.89 18.91
C VAL A 142 -4.41 -9.96 19.19
N GLY A 143 -3.98 -9.18 18.20
CA GLY A 143 -3.11 -8.03 18.39
C GLY A 143 -2.01 -7.86 17.33
N PRO A 144 -1.31 -6.71 17.35
CA PRO A 144 -0.33 -6.33 16.32
C PRO A 144 0.85 -7.30 16.22
N LYS A 145 1.28 -7.91 17.33
CA LYS A 145 2.37 -8.89 17.35
C LYS A 145 2.00 -10.21 16.66
N MET A 146 0.72 -10.60 16.71
CA MET A 146 0.23 -11.80 16.02
C MET A 146 0.20 -11.54 14.51
N ILE A 147 -0.52 -10.52 14.08
CA ILE A 147 -0.71 -10.25 12.65
C ILE A 147 0.60 -9.96 11.92
N THR A 148 1.53 -9.22 12.53
CA THR A 148 2.84 -8.95 11.92
C THR A 148 3.73 -10.18 11.83
N ARG A 149 3.57 -11.17 12.71
CA ARG A 149 4.26 -12.48 12.57
C ARG A 149 3.66 -13.31 11.45
N VAL A 150 2.32 -13.38 11.39
CA VAL A 150 1.61 -14.06 10.30
C VAL A 150 2.01 -13.46 8.96
N GLN A 151 1.99 -12.13 8.85
CA GLN A 151 2.43 -11.42 7.67
C GLN A 151 3.91 -11.63 7.38
N ALA A 152 4.80 -11.59 8.37
CA ALA A 152 6.22 -11.85 8.15
C ALA A 152 6.48 -13.22 7.53
N VAL A 153 5.84 -14.28 8.05
CA VAL A 153 5.92 -15.63 7.47
C VAL A 153 5.36 -15.64 6.06
N ALA A 154 4.18 -15.07 5.85
CA ALA A 154 3.53 -14.99 4.55
C ALA A 154 4.38 -14.24 3.49
N THR A 155 5.01 -13.14 3.87
CA THR A 155 5.91 -12.37 2.99
C THR A 155 7.18 -13.15 2.68
N VAL A 156 7.78 -13.85 3.65
CA VAL A 156 8.93 -14.73 3.37
C VAL A 156 8.55 -15.85 2.41
N LEU A 157 7.39 -16.47 2.58
CA LEU A 157 6.86 -17.46 1.64
C LEU A 157 6.68 -16.86 0.23
N ALA A 158 6.08 -15.67 0.13
CA ALA A 158 5.91 -14.97 -1.14
C ALA A 158 7.24 -14.62 -1.81
N LEU A 159 8.27 -14.31 -1.02
CA LEU A 159 9.61 -14.02 -1.52
C LEU A 159 10.31 -15.25 -2.12
N VAL A 160 9.93 -16.49 -1.76
CA VAL A 160 10.57 -17.71 -2.28
C VAL A 160 10.61 -17.76 -3.82
N PRO A 161 9.48 -17.71 -4.55
CA PRO A 161 9.51 -17.72 -6.00
C PRO A 161 10.10 -16.43 -6.60
N ILE A 162 9.95 -15.30 -5.90
CA ILE A 162 10.41 -14.00 -6.38
C ILE A 162 11.93 -13.94 -6.38
N VAL A 163 12.54 -14.26 -5.25
CA VAL A 163 14.00 -14.36 -5.09
C VAL A 163 14.54 -15.54 -5.90
N GLY A 164 13.81 -16.66 -5.95
CA GLY A 164 14.17 -17.81 -6.77
C GLY A 164 14.38 -17.43 -8.23
N ILE A 165 13.42 -16.73 -8.84
CA ILE A 165 13.56 -16.22 -10.21
C ILE A 165 14.59 -15.09 -10.31
N ALA A 166 14.59 -14.15 -9.36
CA ALA A 166 15.53 -13.01 -9.36
C ALA A 166 17.00 -13.44 -9.25
N VAL A 167 17.30 -14.63 -8.74
CA VAL A 167 18.67 -15.16 -8.58
C VAL A 167 18.96 -16.28 -9.59
N PHE A 168 18.07 -17.26 -9.72
CA PHE A 168 18.33 -18.45 -10.55
C PHE A 168 17.68 -18.37 -11.94
N GLY A 169 16.70 -17.49 -12.15
CA GLY A 169 16.05 -17.30 -13.46
C GLY A 169 17.03 -16.90 -14.57
N TRP A 170 18.16 -16.28 -14.21
CA TRP A 170 19.22 -15.90 -15.14
C TRP A 170 19.88 -17.08 -15.87
N PHE A 171 19.79 -18.31 -15.35
CA PHE A 171 20.27 -19.50 -16.07
C PHE A 171 19.45 -19.81 -17.33
N TRP A 172 18.18 -19.39 -17.36
CA TRP A 172 17.29 -19.54 -18.51
C TRP A 172 17.06 -18.22 -19.27
N PHE A 173 17.59 -17.11 -18.75
CA PHE A 173 17.46 -15.80 -19.39
C PHE A 173 18.26 -15.77 -20.70
N LYS A 174 17.60 -15.33 -21.77
CA LYS A 174 18.24 -15.07 -23.06
C LYS A 174 18.09 -13.61 -23.43
N GLY A 175 19.23 -12.94 -23.66
CA GLY A 175 19.26 -11.55 -24.11
C GLY A 175 18.51 -11.34 -25.42
N GLU A 176 18.54 -12.33 -26.32
CA GLU A 176 17.78 -12.32 -27.58
C GLU A 176 16.26 -12.25 -27.33
N THR A 177 15.72 -13.07 -26.42
CA THR A 177 14.29 -13.05 -26.08
C THR A 177 13.87 -11.72 -25.48
N TYR A 178 14.68 -11.17 -24.57
CA TYR A 178 14.42 -9.89 -23.94
C TYR A 178 14.47 -8.73 -24.95
N MET A 179 15.50 -8.69 -25.80
CA MET A 179 15.70 -7.61 -26.78
C MET A 179 14.77 -7.70 -27.99
N ALA A 180 14.33 -8.90 -28.37
CA ALA A 180 13.30 -9.07 -29.41
C ALA A 180 11.98 -8.36 -29.06
N ALA A 181 11.71 -8.16 -27.78
CA ALA A 181 10.57 -7.40 -27.28
C ALA A 181 11.00 -6.15 -26.51
N TRP A 182 12.06 -5.46 -26.95
CA TRP A 182 12.56 -4.25 -26.29
C TRP A 182 11.48 -3.16 -26.19
N ASN A 183 10.83 -2.81 -27.30
CA ASN A 183 9.69 -1.88 -27.29
C ASN A 183 8.60 -2.39 -28.24
N VAL A 184 7.58 -3.02 -27.66
CA VAL A 184 6.42 -3.58 -28.40
C VAL A 184 5.18 -2.69 -28.30
N SER A 185 5.33 -1.51 -27.69
CA SER A 185 4.22 -0.59 -27.41
C SER A 185 3.76 0.20 -28.64
N GLY A 186 4.60 0.28 -29.68
CA GLY A 186 4.39 1.16 -30.83
C GLY A 186 4.61 2.65 -30.55
N MET A 187 5.00 3.01 -29.32
CA MET A 187 5.29 4.40 -28.92
C MET A 187 6.77 4.73 -29.03
N ASN A 188 7.10 6.03 -29.07
CA ASN A 188 8.46 6.48 -28.89
C ASN A 188 8.98 6.17 -27.46
N THR A 189 10.28 6.32 -27.24
CA THR A 189 10.93 6.01 -25.94
C THR A 189 10.25 6.68 -24.75
N PHE A 190 9.91 7.96 -24.86
CA PHE A 190 9.27 8.70 -23.77
C PHE A 190 7.85 8.18 -23.49
N GLY A 191 7.06 7.92 -24.53
CA GLY A 191 5.73 7.33 -24.40
C GLY A 191 5.75 5.92 -23.80
N ALA A 192 6.72 5.09 -24.18
CA ALA A 192 6.90 3.77 -23.59
C ALA A 192 7.30 3.83 -22.10
N ILE A 193 8.19 4.77 -21.74
CA ILE A 193 8.53 5.04 -20.34
C ILE A 193 7.27 5.49 -19.58
N GLN A 194 6.50 6.43 -20.10
CA GLN A 194 5.25 6.88 -19.48
C GLN A 194 4.26 5.71 -19.28
N SER A 195 4.08 4.85 -20.28
CA SER A 195 3.22 3.67 -20.18
C SER A 195 3.70 2.70 -19.08
N THR A 196 5.00 2.59 -18.88
CA THR A 196 5.59 1.82 -17.78
C THR A 196 5.33 2.48 -16.43
N LEU A 197 5.45 3.81 -16.35
CA LEU A 197 5.20 4.58 -15.13
C LEU A 197 3.75 4.46 -14.66
N ASN A 198 2.79 4.36 -15.60
CA ASN A 198 1.37 4.13 -15.27
C ASN A 198 1.13 2.83 -14.47
N VAL A 199 2.06 1.88 -14.52
CA VAL A 199 2.03 0.63 -13.73
C VAL A 199 2.95 0.73 -12.52
N THR A 200 4.21 1.12 -12.75
CA THR A 200 5.28 0.99 -11.75
C THR A 200 5.18 2.02 -10.61
N LEU A 201 4.64 3.23 -10.84
CA LEU A 201 4.50 4.24 -9.78
C LEU A 201 3.56 3.79 -8.65
N TRP A 202 2.61 2.90 -8.95
CA TRP A 202 1.70 2.32 -7.96
C TRP A 202 2.32 1.16 -7.17
N SER A 203 3.43 0.62 -7.66
CA SER A 203 4.05 -0.59 -7.09
C SER A 203 4.71 -0.34 -5.74
N PHE A 204 4.82 0.91 -5.28
CA PHE A 204 5.42 1.30 -4.00
C PHE A 204 4.42 1.88 -2.99
N ILE A 205 3.12 1.75 -3.25
CA ILE A 205 2.10 2.03 -2.22
C ILE A 205 2.33 1.09 -1.03
N GLY A 206 2.39 1.64 0.18
CA GLY A 206 2.72 0.90 1.39
C GLY A 206 4.04 1.34 2.04
N VAL A 207 4.80 2.25 1.43
CA VAL A 207 6.01 2.86 2.02
C VAL A 207 5.76 3.48 3.41
N GLU A 208 4.55 3.98 3.64
CA GLU A 208 4.09 4.59 4.87
C GLU A 208 3.77 3.58 5.99
N SER A 209 3.68 2.28 5.68
CA SER A 209 3.16 1.25 6.59
C SER A 209 3.80 1.30 7.98
N ALA A 210 5.13 1.40 8.04
CA ALA A 210 5.83 1.47 9.33
C ALA A 210 5.57 2.77 10.10
N SER A 211 5.41 3.89 9.39
CA SER A 211 5.13 5.21 9.98
C SER A 211 3.73 5.26 10.57
N VAL A 212 2.73 4.77 9.83
CA VAL A 212 1.35 4.68 10.33
C VAL A 212 1.27 3.76 11.56
N ALA A 213 1.99 2.64 11.53
CA ALA A 213 2.05 1.68 12.63
C ALA A 213 2.97 2.09 13.80
N ALA A 214 3.54 3.30 13.82
CA ALA A 214 4.55 3.70 14.82
C ALA A 214 4.12 3.47 16.29
N GLY A 215 2.82 3.58 16.59
CA GLY A 215 2.26 3.32 17.93
C GLY A 215 2.46 1.89 18.43
N VAL A 216 2.61 0.91 17.54
CA VAL A 216 2.81 -0.52 17.87
C VAL A 216 4.22 -1.01 17.57
N VAL A 217 5.11 -0.16 17.06
CA VAL A 217 6.52 -0.50 16.79
C VAL A 217 7.38 -0.30 18.04
N LYS A 218 8.26 -1.26 18.34
CA LYS A 218 9.28 -1.14 19.39
C LYS A 218 10.37 -0.17 18.95
N ASN A 219 10.78 0.76 19.81
CA ASN A 219 11.77 1.81 19.50
C ASN A 219 11.49 2.49 18.13
N PRO A 220 10.36 3.20 17.98
CA PRO A 220 9.89 3.65 16.67
C PRO A 220 10.82 4.67 16.02
N LYS A 221 11.49 5.55 16.80
CA LYS A 221 12.48 6.52 16.26
C LYS A 221 13.62 5.85 15.49
N ARG A 222 14.01 4.62 15.87
CA ARG A 222 15.02 3.83 15.18
C ARG A 222 14.42 2.89 14.15
N ASN A 223 13.42 2.12 14.54
CA ASN A 223 12.97 0.97 13.76
C ASN A 223 12.04 1.35 12.60
N VAL A 224 11.24 2.42 12.73
CA VAL A 224 10.38 2.88 11.63
C VAL A 224 11.21 3.35 10.44
N PRO A 225 12.22 4.24 10.59
CA PRO A 225 13.06 4.65 9.46
C PRO A 225 13.77 3.49 8.76
N ILE A 226 14.33 2.55 9.53
CA ILE A 226 15.03 1.38 8.98
C ILE A 226 14.05 0.47 8.24
N ALA A 227 12.87 0.21 8.81
CA ALA A 227 11.87 -0.64 8.17
C ALA A 227 11.30 -0.01 6.89
N THR A 228 11.08 1.30 6.87
CA THR A 228 10.61 2.03 5.68
C THR A 228 11.60 1.90 4.52
N ILE A 229 12.87 2.26 4.75
CA ILE A 229 13.89 2.20 3.68
C ILE A 229 14.18 0.74 3.30
N GLY A 230 14.36 -0.13 4.29
CA GLY A 230 14.66 -1.54 4.06
C GLY A 230 13.55 -2.26 3.29
N GLY A 231 12.29 -2.02 3.63
CA GLY A 231 11.15 -2.62 2.92
C GLY A 231 11.04 -2.15 1.47
N VAL A 232 11.27 -0.86 1.21
CA VAL A 232 11.31 -0.30 -0.16
C VAL A 232 12.48 -0.88 -0.96
N LEU A 233 13.66 -1.02 -0.36
CA LEU A 233 14.82 -1.63 -1.04
C LEU A 233 14.58 -3.10 -1.40
N ILE A 234 14.00 -3.89 -0.47
CA ILE A 234 13.62 -5.28 -0.75
C ILE A 234 12.68 -5.35 -1.95
N ALA A 235 11.62 -4.53 -1.94
CA ALA A 235 10.66 -4.48 -3.04
C ALA A 235 11.31 -4.05 -4.37
N ALA A 236 12.11 -2.99 -4.37
CA ALA A 236 12.79 -2.49 -5.57
C ALA A 236 13.70 -3.54 -6.21
N VAL A 237 14.53 -4.22 -5.40
CA VAL A 237 15.42 -5.29 -5.87
C VAL A 237 14.59 -6.45 -6.43
N CYS A 238 13.55 -6.86 -5.71
CA CYS A 238 12.67 -7.94 -6.17
C CYS A 238 12.00 -7.60 -7.49
N TYR A 239 11.41 -6.40 -7.62
CA TYR A 239 10.71 -5.98 -8.82
C TYR A 239 11.59 -5.97 -10.06
N VAL A 240 12.75 -5.32 -9.99
CA VAL A 240 13.64 -5.20 -11.15
C VAL A 240 14.17 -6.57 -11.55
N LEU A 241 14.78 -7.30 -10.62
CA LEU A 241 15.42 -8.56 -10.96
C LEU A 241 14.41 -9.61 -11.43
N SER A 242 13.26 -9.75 -10.76
CA SER A 242 12.29 -10.78 -11.15
C SER A 242 11.60 -10.46 -12.48
N THR A 243 11.17 -9.22 -12.70
CA THR A 243 10.49 -8.85 -13.95
C THR A 243 11.42 -8.90 -15.15
N THR A 244 12.65 -8.39 -15.02
CA THR A 244 13.67 -8.46 -16.09
C THR A 244 14.02 -9.92 -16.41
N ALA A 245 14.23 -10.76 -15.40
CA ALA A 245 14.49 -12.17 -15.60
C ALA A 245 13.35 -12.86 -16.39
N ILE A 246 12.10 -12.69 -15.96
CA ILE A 246 10.94 -13.31 -16.62
C ILE A 246 10.81 -12.86 -18.08
N MET A 247 11.03 -11.58 -18.38
CA MET A 247 10.97 -11.05 -19.75
C MET A 247 12.02 -11.64 -20.69
N GLY A 248 13.15 -12.14 -20.17
CA GLY A 248 14.12 -12.87 -20.98
C GLY A 248 14.00 -14.39 -20.91
N MET A 249 13.14 -14.93 -20.03
CA MET A 249 12.82 -16.36 -19.94
C MET A 249 11.63 -16.74 -20.83
N ILE A 250 10.60 -15.89 -20.88
CA ILE A 250 9.33 -16.16 -21.56
C ILE A 250 9.18 -15.24 -22.78
N PRO A 251 8.89 -15.77 -23.98
CA PRO A 251 8.55 -14.94 -25.13
C PRO A 251 7.41 -13.96 -24.85
N ASN A 252 7.56 -12.71 -25.29
CA ASN A 252 6.63 -11.62 -24.95
C ASN A 252 5.16 -11.91 -25.29
N ALA A 253 4.89 -12.57 -26.42
CA ALA A 253 3.53 -12.93 -26.83
C ALA A 253 2.82 -13.82 -25.80
N ALA A 254 3.53 -14.81 -25.23
CA ALA A 254 3.01 -15.66 -24.17
C ALA A 254 2.92 -14.91 -22.84
N LEU A 255 3.93 -14.09 -22.52
CA LEU A 255 3.99 -13.33 -21.27
C LEU A 255 2.82 -12.33 -21.13
N ARG A 256 2.43 -11.65 -22.21
CA ARG A 256 1.36 -10.64 -22.22
C ARG A 256 -0.02 -11.18 -21.87
N VAL A 257 -0.29 -12.44 -22.19
CA VAL A 257 -1.59 -13.08 -21.97
C VAL A 257 -1.59 -13.99 -20.74
N SER A 258 -0.46 -14.08 -20.04
CA SER A 258 -0.32 -14.91 -18.84
C SER A 258 -1.11 -14.32 -17.68
N ALA A 259 -1.94 -15.16 -17.06
CA ALA A 259 -2.62 -14.84 -15.81
C ALA A 259 -1.71 -15.05 -14.57
N SER A 260 -0.59 -15.76 -14.72
CA SER A 260 0.37 -16.01 -13.63
C SER A 260 1.80 -16.16 -14.19
N PRO A 261 2.48 -15.04 -14.53
CA PRO A 261 3.81 -15.06 -15.15
C PRO A 261 4.87 -15.84 -14.37
N PHE A 262 4.84 -15.75 -13.04
CA PHE A 262 5.75 -16.50 -12.18
C PHE A 262 5.44 -18.00 -12.21
N GLY A 263 4.17 -18.38 -12.31
CA GLY A 263 3.75 -19.77 -12.42
C GLY A 263 4.24 -20.38 -13.73
N ASP A 264 4.10 -19.64 -14.83
CA ASP A 264 4.58 -20.06 -16.14
C ASP A 264 6.11 -20.17 -16.17
N ALA A 265 6.82 -19.18 -15.61
CA ALA A 265 8.28 -19.21 -15.51
C ALA A 265 8.77 -20.41 -14.68
N ALA A 266 8.11 -20.69 -13.55
CA ALA A 266 8.44 -21.83 -12.71
C ALA A 266 8.14 -23.16 -13.39
N ARG A 267 7.00 -23.26 -14.11
CA ARG A 267 6.63 -24.46 -14.86
C ARG A 267 7.63 -24.77 -15.97
N MET A 268 8.08 -23.75 -16.70
CA MET A 268 9.11 -23.89 -17.73
C MET A 268 10.46 -24.32 -17.14
N ALA A 269 10.83 -23.82 -15.96
CA ALA A 269 12.13 -24.09 -15.36
C ALA A 269 12.19 -25.45 -14.61
N LEU A 270 11.14 -25.82 -13.89
CA LEU A 270 11.17 -26.90 -12.88
C LEU A 270 9.93 -27.83 -12.93
N GLY A 271 9.00 -27.62 -13.87
CA GLY A 271 7.81 -28.45 -14.05
C GLY A 271 6.60 -28.06 -13.18
N ASP A 272 5.53 -28.87 -13.26
CA ASP A 272 4.20 -28.52 -12.75
C ASP A 272 4.17 -28.29 -11.23
N THR A 273 4.96 -29.03 -10.45
CA THR A 273 5.06 -28.85 -8.99
C THR A 273 5.56 -27.46 -8.63
N ALA A 274 6.43 -26.86 -9.44
CA ALA A 274 6.92 -25.52 -9.20
C ALA A 274 5.82 -24.46 -9.42
N GLY A 275 4.93 -24.68 -10.39
CA GLY A 275 3.73 -23.86 -10.58
C GLY A 275 2.80 -23.88 -9.35
N ALA A 276 2.63 -25.05 -8.73
CA ALA A 276 1.88 -25.17 -7.48
C ALA A 276 2.53 -24.37 -6.34
N ILE A 277 3.86 -24.48 -6.16
CA ILE A 277 4.60 -23.72 -5.15
C ILE A 277 4.40 -22.22 -5.35
N VAL A 278 4.50 -21.72 -6.59
CA VAL A 278 4.27 -20.30 -6.89
C VAL A 278 2.85 -19.88 -6.52
N SER A 279 1.82 -20.64 -6.91
CA SER A 279 0.43 -20.32 -6.58
C SER A 279 0.20 -20.23 -5.06
N PHE A 280 0.77 -21.15 -4.29
CA PHE A 280 0.68 -21.11 -2.83
C PHE A 280 1.41 -19.89 -2.24
N CYS A 281 2.63 -19.61 -2.69
CA CYS A 281 3.41 -18.45 -2.25
C CYS A 281 2.74 -17.11 -2.62
N ALA A 282 2.13 -17.03 -3.80
CA ALA A 282 1.39 -15.85 -4.24
C ALA A 282 0.12 -15.62 -3.42
N ALA A 283 -0.64 -16.69 -3.14
CA ALA A 283 -1.76 -16.63 -2.21
C ALA A 283 -1.31 -16.17 -0.81
N ALA A 284 -0.24 -16.76 -0.28
CA ALA A 284 0.32 -16.36 1.02
C ALA A 284 0.69 -14.86 1.05
N GLY A 285 1.38 -14.35 0.02
CA GLY A 285 1.73 -12.93 -0.08
C GLY A 285 0.54 -11.99 -0.03
N CYS A 286 -0.51 -12.28 -0.82
CA CYS A 286 -1.74 -11.50 -0.83
C CYS A 286 -2.43 -11.53 0.55
N LEU A 287 -2.63 -12.71 1.11
CA LEU A 287 -3.34 -12.88 2.38
C LEU A 287 -2.56 -12.28 3.56
N GLY A 288 -1.23 -12.40 3.57
CA GLY A 288 -0.38 -11.72 4.54
C GLY A 288 -0.50 -10.19 4.47
N SER A 289 -0.49 -9.64 3.25
CA SER A 289 -0.67 -8.20 3.03
C SER A 289 -2.05 -7.71 3.47
N LEU A 290 -3.11 -8.50 3.27
CA LEU A 290 -4.47 -8.18 3.75
C LEU A 290 -4.48 -7.94 5.27
N GLY A 291 -3.78 -8.80 6.01
CA GLY A 291 -3.57 -8.63 7.45
C GLY A 291 -2.90 -7.30 7.81
N GLY A 292 -1.84 -6.95 7.07
CA GLY A 292 -1.10 -5.70 7.23
C GLY A 292 -1.94 -4.46 6.97
N TRP A 293 -2.67 -4.41 5.85
CA TRP A 293 -3.54 -3.28 5.52
C TRP A 293 -4.71 -3.12 6.50
N THR A 294 -5.26 -4.23 7.02
CA THR A 294 -6.26 -4.21 8.10
C THR A 294 -5.71 -3.60 9.39
N LEU A 295 -4.45 -3.90 9.73
CA LEU A 295 -3.75 -3.28 10.85
C LEU A 295 -3.64 -1.76 10.66
N LEU A 296 -3.22 -1.31 9.47
CA LEU A 296 -3.04 0.13 9.17
C LEU A 296 -4.36 0.90 9.22
N ALA A 297 -5.45 0.32 8.69
CA ALA A 297 -6.80 0.85 8.84
C ALA A 297 -7.18 1.04 10.32
N GLY A 298 -6.88 0.06 11.17
CA GLY A 298 -7.09 0.18 12.62
C GLY A 298 -6.26 1.29 13.27
N GLN A 299 -4.98 1.44 12.88
CA GLN A 299 -4.07 2.42 13.47
C GLN A 299 -4.40 3.87 13.08
N THR A 300 -4.69 4.15 11.80
CA THR A 300 -5.04 5.52 11.37
C THR A 300 -6.36 5.97 12.01
N ALA A 301 -7.38 5.10 12.00
CA ALA A 301 -8.68 5.42 12.58
C ALA A 301 -8.60 5.63 14.09
N LYS A 302 -7.79 4.82 14.78
CA LYS A 302 -7.52 4.99 16.20
C LYS A 302 -6.84 6.34 16.47
N ALA A 303 -5.76 6.66 15.76
CA ALA A 303 -5.02 7.91 15.98
C ALA A 303 -5.91 9.14 15.76
N ALA A 304 -6.72 9.12 14.69
CA ALA A 304 -7.64 10.21 14.41
C ALA A 304 -8.78 10.31 15.43
N ALA A 305 -9.32 9.18 15.90
CA ALA A 305 -10.36 9.18 16.92
C ALA A 305 -9.84 9.64 18.30
N ASP A 306 -8.59 9.30 18.66
CA ASP A 306 -7.95 9.74 19.91
C ASP A 306 -7.83 11.29 19.96
N ASP A 307 -7.65 11.93 18.80
CA ASP A 307 -7.61 13.39 18.64
C ASP A 307 -9.00 14.03 18.41
N GLY A 308 -10.08 13.25 18.48
CA GLY A 308 -11.44 13.70 18.23
C GLY A 308 -11.73 14.07 16.77
N LEU A 309 -10.93 13.57 15.82
CA LEU A 309 -11.06 13.80 14.37
C LEU A 309 -11.55 12.54 13.63
N PHE A 310 -12.18 11.62 14.35
CA PHE A 310 -12.90 10.47 13.82
C PHE A 310 -13.88 9.95 14.89
N PRO A 311 -14.91 9.15 14.55
CA PRO A 311 -15.90 8.74 15.54
C PRO A 311 -15.28 8.03 16.76
N PRO A 312 -15.69 8.35 18.00
CA PRO A 312 -15.05 7.86 19.23
C PRO A 312 -14.97 6.34 19.37
N ILE A 313 -15.86 5.60 18.68
CA ILE A 313 -15.85 4.13 18.66
C ILE A 313 -14.51 3.55 18.14
N PHE A 314 -13.80 4.26 17.25
CA PHE A 314 -12.51 3.84 16.73
C PHE A 314 -11.35 4.04 17.71
N ALA A 315 -11.51 4.90 18.72
CA ALA A 315 -10.54 5.07 19.81
C ALA A 315 -10.67 3.99 20.90
N ARG A 316 -11.80 3.26 20.95
CA ARG A 316 -12.08 2.25 21.97
C ARG A 316 -11.16 1.03 21.81
N VAL A 317 -10.34 0.78 22.82
CA VAL A 317 -9.36 -0.31 22.84
C VAL A 317 -9.67 -1.38 23.89
N ASN A 318 -9.17 -2.60 23.67
CA ASN A 318 -9.12 -3.64 24.69
C ASN A 318 -7.94 -3.42 25.67
N LYS A 319 -7.75 -4.33 26.64
CA LYS A 319 -6.63 -4.28 27.61
C LYS A 319 -5.24 -4.25 26.97
N ALA A 320 -5.10 -4.79 25.76
CA ALA A 320 -3.85 -4.80 24.99
C ALA A 320 -3.68 -3.55 24.10
N GLY A 321 -4.56 -2.55 24.19
CA GLY A 321 -4.48 -1.33 23.39
C GLY A 321 -4.92 -1.49 21.93
N THR A 322 -5.54 -2.61 21.56
CA THR A 322 -5.99 -2.89 20.18
C THR A 322 -7.41 -2.35 19.94
N PRO A 323 -7.68 -1.61 18.84
CA PRO A 323 -8.98 -0.99 18.56
C PRO A 323 -10.02 -1.99 18.02
N VAL A 324 -10.49 -2.91 18.88
CA VAL A 324 -11.36 -4.03 18.50
C VAL A 324 -12.62 -3.57 17.78
N ALA A 325 -13.34 -2.58 18.32
CA ALA A 325 -14.58 -2.10 17.71
C ALA A 325 -14.34 -1.50 16.31
N GLY A 326 -13.24 -0.76 16.13
CA GLY A 326 -12.84 -0.23 14.83
C GLY A 326 -12.53 -1.32 13.80
N LEU A 327 -11.82 -2.37 14.23
CA LEU A 327 -11.52 -3.53 13.36
C LEU A 327 -12.78 -4.31 12.96
N LEU A 328 -13.75 -4.46 13.87
CA LEU A 328 -15.04 -5.09 13.56
C LEU A 328 -15.83 -4.27 12.53
N ILE A 329 -15.85 -2.94 12.65
CA ILE A 329 -16.48 -2.07 11.65
C ILE A 329 -15.81 -2.24 10.28
N VAL A 330 -14.47 -2.26 10.24
CA VAL A 330 -13.71 -2.53 9.00
C VAL A 330 -14.10 -3.89 8.41
N GLY A 331 -14.20 -4.94 9.23
CA GLY A 331 -14.66 -6.28 8.80
C GLY A 331 -16.08 -6.27 8.21
N VAL A 332 -17.02 -5.57 8.84
CA VAL A 332 -18.40 -5.42 8.33
C VAL A 332 -18.43 -4.66 7.01
N LEU A 333 -17.71 -3.55 6.88
CA LEU A 333 -17.65 -2.78 5.65
C LEU A 333 -17.05 -3.58 4.49
N MET A 334 -15.92 -4.28 4.73
CA MET A 334 -15.33 -5.18 3.75
C MET A 334 -16.29 -6.29 3.36
N THR A 335 -17.07 -6.84 4.30
CA THR A 335 -18.09 -7.86 4.00
C THR A 335 -19.20 -7.31 3.10
N ILE A 336 -19.75 -6.12 3.41
CA ILE A 336 -20.81 -5.49 2.60
C ILE A 336 -20.32 -5.26 1.16
N PHE A 337 -19.12 -4.69 1.00
CA PHE A 337 -18.57 -4.42 -0.33
C PHE A 337 -18.14 -5.71 -1.05
N GLN A 338 -17.67 -6.72 -0.34
CA GLN A 338 -17.38 -8.04 -0.91
C GLN A 338 -18.66 -8.69 -1.45
N LEU A 339 -19.77 -8.64 -0.73
CA LEU A 339 -21.05 -9.17 -1.21
C LEU A 339 -21.58 -8.39 -2.43
N SER A 340 -21.26 -7.09 -2.53
CA SER A 340 -21.61 -6.33 -3.72
C SER A 340 -20.94 -6.88 -4.98
N SER A 341 -19.78 -7.54 -4.88
CA SER A 341 -19.06 -8.11 -6.03
C SER A 341 -19.69 -9.36 -6.67
N MET A 342 -20.80 -9.87 -6.11
CA MET A 342 -21.50 -11.07 -6.64
C MET A 342 -22.15 -10.84 -8.02
N SER A 343 -22.39 -9.59 -8.41
CA SER A 343 -22.88 -9.24 -9.75
C SER A 343 -21.73 -8.85 -10.68
N PRO A 344 -21.66 -9.35 -11.93
CA PRO A 344 -20.65 -8.93 -12.90
C PRO A 344 -20.59 -7.41 -13.12
N ASN A 345 -21.73 -6.72 -13.04
CA ASN A 345 -21.79 -5.26 -13.15
C ASN A 345 -21.18 -4.59 -11.92
N ALA A 346 -21.49 -5.10 -10.73
CA ALA A 346 -20.97 -4.56 -9.49
C ALA A 346 -19.47 -4.85 -9.30
N ALA A 347 -18.95 -5.96 -9.82
CA ALA A 347 -17.51 -6.23 -9.86
C ALA A 347 -16.75 -5.21 -10.72
N LYS A 348 -17.32 -4.79 -11.86
CA LYS A 348 -16.74 -3.73 -12.70
C LYS A 348 -16.76 -2.37 -11.99
N GLU A 349 -17.87 -2.00 -11.37
CA GLU A 349 -17.96 -0.77 -10.57
C GLU A 349 -17.00 -0.79 -9.38
N PHE A 350 -16.82 -1.94 -8.74
CA PHE A 350 -15.84 -2.11 -7.68
C PHE A 350 -14.41 -1.91 -8.18
N GLY A 351 -14.08 -2.34 -9.41
CA GLY A 351 -12.79 -2.06 -10.03
C GLY A 351 -12.47 -0.56 -10.11
N LEU A 352 -13.47 0.27 -10.44
CA LEU A 352 -13.33 1.73 -10.41
C LEU A 352 -13.10 2.24 -8.99
N VAL A 353 -13.89 1.78 -8.02
CA VAL A 353 -13.73 2.16 -6.60
C VAL A 353 -12.35 1.79 -6.06
N SER A 354 -11.85 0.60 -6.39
CA SER A 354 -10.49 0.16 -6.03
C SER A 354 -9.43 1.08 -6.64
N SER A 355 -9.60 1.47 -7.90
CA SER A 355 -8.66 2.36 -8.60
C SER A 355 -8.67 3.78 -8.03
N VAL A 356 -9.83 4.30 -7.65
CA VAL A 356 -9.98 5.57 -6.92
C VAL A 356 -9.29 5.50 -5.55
N SER A 357 -9.45 4.39 -4.82
CA SER A 357 -8.86 4.20 -3.50
C SER A 357 -7.32 4.22 -3.51
N VAL A 358 -6.72 3.81 -4.63
CA VAL A 358 -5.28 3.86 -4.85
C VAL A 358 -4.80 5.32 -4.91
N ILE A 359 -5.53 6.22 -5.57
CA ILE A 359 -5.21 7.66 -5.62
C ILE A 359 -5.33 8.31 -4.23
N PHE A 360 -6.25 7.86 -3.38
CA PHE A 360 -6.40 8.37 -2.01
C PHE A 360 -5.11 8.27 -1.18
N THR A 361 -4.23 7.30 -1.47
CA THR A 361 -2.95 7.15 -0.76
C THR A 361 -1.92 8.25 -1.10
N LEU A 362 -2.03 8.88 -2.27
CA LEU A 362 -1.07 9.90 -2.73
C LEU A 362 -1.24 11.24 -2.02
N VAL A 363 -2.44 11.57 -1.56
CA VAL A 363 -2.69 12.81 -0.79
C VAL A 363 -1.93 12.80 0.54
N PRO A 364 -2.00 11.73 1.38
CA PRO A 364 -1.11 11.55 2.52
C PRO A 364 0.38 11.69 2.19
N TYR A 365 0.83 11.23 1.01
CA TYR A 365 2.23 11.31 0.61
C TYR A 365 2.65 12.76 0.36
N LEU A 366 1.85 13.51 -0.39
CA LEU A 366 2.06 14.94 -0.64
C LEU A 366 2.09 15.75 0.66
N TYR A 367 1.15 15.49 1.58
CA TYR A 367 1.12 16.18 2.87
C TYR A 367 2.29 15.80 3.77
N THR A 368 2.79 14.57 3.70
CA THR A 368 3.99 14.17 4.44
C THR A 368 5.25 14.85 3.89
N CYS A 369 5.38 14.97 2.57
CA CYS A 369 6.45 15.75 1.94
C CYS A 369 6.41 17.22 2.38
N ALA A 370 5.22 17.84 2.37
CA ALA A 370 5.05 19.21 2.86
C ALA A 370 5.38 19.34 4.36
N ALA A 371 4.86 18.40 5.18
CA ALA A 371 5.10 18.38 6.61
C ALA A 371 6.59 18.27 6.95
N LEU A 372 7.36 17.47 6.21
CA LEU A 372 8.80 17.37 6.42
C LEU A 372 9.49 18.73 6.25
N LEU A 373 9.15 19.50 5.22
CA LEU A 373 9.75 20.82 5.01
C LEU A 373 9.27 21.84 6.03
N LEU A 374 7.97 21.85 6.34
CA LEU A 374 7.35 22.83 7.24
C LEU A 374 7.66 22.60 8.72
N LEU A 375 7.87 21.35 9.15
CA LEU A 375 8.17 21.00 10.54
C LEU A 375 9.65 20.67 10.75
N GLY A 376 10.30 20.13 9.71
CA GLY A 376 11.67 19.62 9.80
C GLY A 376 12.76 20.63 9.49
N HIS A 377 12.44 21.83 8.99
CA HIS A 377 13.45 22.80 8.51
C HIS A 377 14.55 23.13 9.54
N GLY A 378 14.22 23.17 10.84
CA GLY A 378 15.18 23.41 11.92
C GLY A 378 16.15 22.25 12.18
N HIS A 379 15.87 21.06 11.64
CA HIS A 379 16.62 19.82 11.88
C HIS A 379 17.51 19.39 10.72
N PHE A 380 17.59 20.18 9.65
CA PHE A 380 18.35 19.83 8.45
C PHE A 380 19.81 20.25 8.50
N GLY A 381 20.15 21.32 9.24
CA GLY A 381 21.50 21.86 9.29
C GLY A 381 22.07 22.12 7.89
N LYS A 382 23.35 21.76 7.67
CA LYS A 382 24.04 21.90 6.38
C LYS A 382 23.49 20.98 5.27
N ALA A 383 22.72 19.95 5.62
CA ALA A 383 22.12 19.03 4.66
C ALA A 383 20.78 19.56 4.07
N ARG A 384 20.38 20.80 4.37
CA ARG A 384 19.18 21.44 3.83
C ARG A 384 18.98 21.27 2.30
N PRO A 385 19.96 21.53 1.42
CA PRO A 385 19.76 21.37 -0.03
C PRO A 385 19.44 19.93 -0.43
N LEU A 386 20.01 18.94 0.27
CA LEU A 386 19.73 17.53 0.04
C LEU A 386 18.27 17.18 0.41
N TYR A 387 17.79 17.64 1.57
CA TYR A 387 16.39 17.39 1.96
C TYR A 387 15.39 18.08 1.02
N LEU A 388 15.72 19.27 0.51
CA LEU A 388 14.91 19.95 -0.51
C LEU A 388 14.85 19.13 -1.79
N LEU A 389 15.99 18.64 -2.29
CA LEU A 389 16.04 17.81 -3.49
C LEU A 389 15.27 16.50 -3.32
N ILE A 390 15.52 15.76 -2.23
CA ILE A 390 14.82 14.50 -1.94
C ILE A 390 13.31 14.72 -1.88
N THR A 391 12.87 15.77 -1.17
CA THR A 391 11.44 16.05 -1.03
C THR A 391 10.82 16.51 -2.35
N PHE A 392 11.55 17.29 -3.16
CA PHE A 392 11.12 17.68 -4.49
C PHE A 392 10.91 16.47 -5.41
N VAL A 393 11.86 15.52 -5.42
CA VAL A 393 11.74 14.28 -6.20
C VAL A 393 10.53 13.45 -5.72
N ALA A 394 10.30 13.35 -4.40
CA ALA A 394 9.13 12.67 -3.86
C ALA A 394 7.80 13.36 -4.23
N PHE A 395 7.78 14.70 -4.28
CA PHE A 395 6.63 15.48 -4.77
C PHE A 395 6.35 15.18 -6.24
N VAL A 396 7.38 15.25 -7.09
CA VAL A 396 7.28 14.93 -8.52
C VAL A 396 6.78 13.51 -8.72
N TYR A 397 7.28 12.53 -7.95
CA TYR A 397 6.81 11.15 -7.99
C TYR A 397 5.29 11.02 -7.77
N CYS A 398 4.77 11.71 -6.73
CA CYS A 398 3.34 11.68 -6.43
C CYS A 398 2.50 12.36 -7.53
N ILE A 399 2.95 13.52 -8.02
CA ILE A 399 2.25 14.26 -9.08
C ILE A 399 2.23 13.45 -10.39
N TRP A 400 3.36 12.83 -10.75
CA TRP A 400 3.46 12.02 -11.96
C TRP A 400 2.55 10.80 -11.92
N ALA A 401 2.35 10.19 -10.75
CA ALA A 401 1.41 9.08 -10.58
C ALA A 401 -0.04 9.51 -10.87
N VAL A 402 -0.44 10.71 -10.42
CA VAL A 402 -1.76 11.27 -10.73
C VAL A 402 -1.89 11.60 -12.22
N ILE A 403 -0.84 12.17 -12.84
CA ILE A 403 -0.85 12.46 -14.29
C ILE A 403 -1.01 11.19 -15.13
N GLY A 404 -0.40 10.07 -14.69
CA GLY A 404 -0.53 8.76 -15.34
C GLY A 404 -1.84 8.02 -15.02
N SER A 405 -2.70 8.58 -14.17
CA SER A 405 -3.99 7.98 -13.80
C SER A 405 -5.07 8.23 -14.85
N GLY A 406 -6.09 7.38 -14.88
CA GLY A 406 -7.28 7.67 -15.66
C GLY A 406 -8.04 8.90 -15.12
N ALA A 407 -8.57 9.71 -16.03
CA ALA A 407 -9.23 10.96 -15.68
C ALA A 407 -10.50 10.75 -14.84
N LYS A 408 -11.21 9.63 -15.05
CA LYS A 408 -12.43 9.29 -14.31
C LYS A 408 -12.10 9.02 -12.84
N GLU A 409 -11.02 8.31 -12.58
CA GLU A 409 -10.53 7.96 -11.24
C GLU A 409 -10.08 9.21 -10.48
N VAL A 410 -9.35 10.11 -11.14
CA VAL A 410 -8.93 11.39 -10.56
C VAL A 410 -10.14 12.28 -10.26
N MET A 411 -11.11 12.35 -11.18
CA MET A 411 -12.36 13.09 -10.98
C MET A 411 -13.12 12.59 -9.74
N TRP A 412 -13.34 11.28 -9.62
CA TRP A 412 -14.01 10.71 -8.43
C TRP A 412 -13.21 10.90 -7.15
N SER A 413 -11.87 10.91 -7.25
CA SER A 413 -11.01 11.23 -6.13
C SER A 413 -11.24 12.66 -5.65
N PHE A 414 -11.31 13.62 -6.59
CA PHE A 414 -11.59 15.01 -6.31
C PHE A 414 -12.99 15.23 -5.73
N VAL A 415 -14.02 14.58 -6.29
CA VAL A 415 -15.38 14.61 -5.73
C VAL A 415 -15.38 14.11 -4.28
N THR A 416 -14.64 13.04 -3.99
CA THR A 416 -14.52 12.53 -2.62
C THR A 416 -13.86 13.55 -1.68
N LEU A 417 -12.83 14.29 -2.14
CA LEU A 417 -12.23 15.38 -1.35
C LEU A 417 -13.25 16.47 -1.01
N MET A 418 -14.11 16.84 -1.96
CA MET A 418 -15.18 17.82 -1.73
C MET A 418 -16.18 17.32 -0.69
N VAL A 419 -16.62 16.05 -0.79
CA VAL A 419 -17.53 15.43 0.17
C VAL A 419 -16.92 15.36 1.56
N ILE A 420 -15.65 14.94 1.69
CA ILE A 420 -14.93 14.92 2.96
C ILE A 420 -14.88 16.32 3.58
N THR A 421 -14.66 17.35 2.77
CA THR A 421 -14.64 18.75 3.22
C THR A 421 -16.01 19.20 3.73
N ALA A 422 -17.09 18.89 3.01
CA ALA A 422 -18.45 19.18 3.45
C ALA A 422 -18.79 18.46 4.77
N LEU A 423 -18.42 17.18 4.89
CA LEU A 423 -18.63 16.40 6.11
C LEU A 423 -17.88 16.99 7.30
N TYR A 424 -16.66 17.51 7.10
CA TYR A 424 -15.93 18.17 8.17
C TYR A 424 -16.66 19.44 8.65
N ALA A 425 -17.07 20.30 7.72
CA ALA A 425 -17.79 21.53 8.07
C ALA A 425 -19.11 21.24 8.82
N LEU A 426 -19.88 20.25 8.37
CA LEU A 426 -21.16 19.89 8.98
C LEU A 426 -21.00 19.27 10.38
N ASN A 427 -19.99 18.43 10.59
CA ASN A 427 -19.83 17.71 11.85
C ASN A 427 -18.99 18.47 12.90
N TYR A 428 -18.14 19.42 12.49
CA TYR A 428 -17.17 20.07 13.39
C TYR A 428 -17.37 21.58 13.56
N ASN A 429 -18.39 22.22 12.98
CA ASN A 429 -18.55 23.69 13.01
C ASN A 429 -18.51 24.34 14.41
N ARG A 430 -18.97 23.67 15.47
CA ARG A 430 -18.93 24.20 16.85
C ARG A 430 -17.68 23.79 17.65
N ILE A 431 -16.93 22.81 17.14
CA ILE A 431 -15.78 22.21 17.82
C ILE A 431 -14.47 22.73 17.19
N HIS A 432 -14.54 23.11 15.91
CA HIS A 432 -13.40 23.62 15.16
C HIS A 432 -12.89 24.94 15.75
N LYS A 433 -11.56 25.03 15.86
CA LYS A 433 -10.86 26.23 16.32
C LYS A 433 -10.37 27.01 15.11
N ASN A 434 -11.05 28.11 14.81
CA ASN A 434 -10.66 29.01 13.72
C ASN A 434 -9.33 29.71 14.07
N PRO A 435 -8.33 29.74 13.18
CA PRO A 435 -7.10 30.51 13.40
C PRO A 435 -7.35 32.02 13.54
N TYR A 436 -8.39 32.52 12.88
CA TYR A 436 -8.85 33.91 12.92
C TYR A 436 -10.36 33.93 13.23
N PRO A 437 -10.77 33.86 14.51
CA PRO A 437 -12.18 33.81 14.89
C PRO A 437 -12.87 35.17 14.71
N LEU A 438 -14.18 35.15 14.41
CA LEU A 438 -15.03 36.33 14.45
C LEU A 438 -15.42 36.67 15.90
N ASP A 439 -15.70 37.94 16.16
CA ASP A 439 -16.26 38.37 17.44
C ASP A 439 -17.62 37.70 17.70
N ALA A 440 -17.91 37.48 18.99
CA ALA A 440 -19.24 37.01 19.37
C ALA A 440 -20.29 38.06 18.96
N PRO A 441 -21.45 37.63 18.43
CA PRO A 441 -22.51 38.57 18.09
C PRO A 441 -22.90 39.38 19.33
N VAL A 442 -22.97 40.71 19.18
CA VAL A 442 -23.42 41.61 20.23
C VAL A 442 -24.85 41.21 20.61
N LYS A 443 -25.05 40.78 21.86
CA LYS A 443 -26.41 40.53 22.37
C LYS A 443 -27.14 41.86 22.35
N GLN A 444 -28.16 41.98 21.51
CA GLN A 444 -29.19 42.99 21.70
C GLN A 444 -30.08 42.47 22.83
N ASP A 445 -29.84 42.97 24.04
CA ASP A 445 -30.68 42.70 25.22
C ASP A 445 -32.09 43.27 25.06
#